data_AF-A0ABD6IPZ6-F1
#
_entry.id   AF-A0ABD6IPZ6-F1
#
_cell.length_a   1.000
_cell.length_b   1.000
_cell.length_c   1.000
_cell.angle_alpha   90.00
_cell.angle_beta   90.00
_cell.angle_gamma   90.00
#
_symmetry.space_group_name_H-M   'P 1'
#
loop_
_entity.id
_entity.type
_entity.pdbx_description
1 polymer ?
#
loop_
_entity_poly.entity_id
_entity_poly.type
_entity_poly.pdbx_seq_one_letter_code
_entity_poly.pdbx_strand_id
1 'polypeptide(L)' 'MQALPGGGAMVAVQAAEDEVLPYLTDGAGIAAVNGPQSVVVSGAEDAVAGIAETFREMGRKTSRLKVSHA' A
#
# COMPACT_ATOMS: atom_id res chain seq x y z
N MET A 1 -3.20 -24.05 3.38
CA MET A 1 -2.84 -22.61 3.35
C MET A 1 -3.66 -21.94 4.41
N GLN A 2 -3.00 -21.41 5.44
CA GLN A 2 -3.66 -20.82 6.59
C GLN A 2 -4.27 -19.49 6.14
N ALA A 3 -5.59 -19.37 6.23
CA ALA A 3 -6.29 -18.13 5.88
C ALA A 3 -5.83 -17.04 6.85
N LEU A 4 -5.16 -16.01 6.32
CA LEU A 4 -5.01 -14.75 7.03
C LEU A 4 -6.41 -14.22 7.34
N PRO A 5 -6.63 -13.61 8.52
CA PRO A 5 -7.92 -13.02 8.84
C PRO A 5 -8.31 -12.05 7.71
N GLY A 6 -9.48 -12.29 7.10
CA GLY A 6 -9.98 -11.44 6.01
C GLY A 6 -10.01 -9.98 6.47
N GLY A 7 -9.47 -9.07 5.65
CA GLY A 7 -9.41 -7.64 5.99
C GLY A 7 -8.16 -6.90 5.52
N GLY A 8 -7.25 -7.57 4.80
CA GLY A 8 -6.10 -6.92 4.19
C GLY A 8 -6.39 -6.30 2.82
N ALA A 9 -5.63 -5.27 2.45
CA ALA A 9 -5.63 -4.66 1.13
C ALA A 9 -4.20 -4.53 0.59
N MET A 10 -4.08 -4.39 -0.73
CA MET A 10 -2.84 -4.06 -1.40
C MET A 10 -3.08 -2.95 -2.43
N VAL A 11 -2.21 -1.94 -2.46
CA VAL A 11 -2.29 -0.81 -3.38
C VAL A 11 -0.91 -0.54 -3.97
N ALA A 12 -0.84 -0.40 -5.29
CA ALA A 12 0.33 0.16 -5.97
C ALA A 12 0.29 1.69 -5.88
N VAL A 13 1.41 2.30 -5.52
CA VAL A 13 1.59 3.74 -5.33
C VAL A 13 2.73 4.23 -6.22
N GLN A 14 2.47 5.30 -6.99
CA GLN A 14 3.49 5.99 -7.79
C GLN A 14 4.34 6.90 -6.90
N ALA A 15 5.30 6.31 -6.18
CA ALA A 15 6.23 6.99 -5.29
C ALA A 15 7.50 6.15 -5.10
N ALA A 16 8.58 6.78 -4.66
CA ALA A 16 9.76 6.08 -4.16
C ALA A 16 9.50 5.50 -2.76
N GLU A 17 10.36 4.57 -2.35
CA GLU A 17 10.27 3.91 -1.05
C GLU A 17 10.38 4.92 0.11
N ASP A 18 11.37 5.81 0.03
CA ASP A 18 11.64 6.87 1.01
C ASP A 18 10.53 7.92 1.11
N GLU A 19 9.80 8.15 0.02
CA GLU A 19 8.60 8.98 0.04
C GLU A 19 7.46 8.30 0.83
N VAL A 20 7.35 6.96 0.79
CA VAL A 20 6.26 6.21 1.44
C VAL A 20 6.55 5.87 2.90
N LEU A 21 7.81 5.60 3.26
CA LEU A 21 8.22 5.22 4.62
C LEU A 21 7.63 6.11 5.74
N PRO A 22 7.59 7.46 5.62
CA PRO A 22 7.04 8.33 6.67
C PRO A 22 5.54 8.17 6.93
N TYR A 23 4.79 7.57 6.00
CA TYR A 23 3.35 7.40 6.07
C TYR A 23 2.92 6.00 6.54
N LEU A 24 3.89 5.09 6.71
CA LEU A 24 3.60 3.76 7.22
C LEU A 24 3.17 3.82 8.69
N THR A 25 2.26 2.94 9.05
CA THR A 25 1.77 2.73 10.41
C THR A 25 1.93 1.26 10.76
N ASP A 26 1.74 0.86 12.03
CA ASP A 26 1.86 -0.54 12.45
C ASP A 26 0.92 -1.50 11.66
N GLY A 27 -0.14 -0.97 11.03
CA GLY A 27 -1.10 -1.72 10.24
C GLY A 27 -0.77 -1.84 8.74
N ALA A 28 0.29 -1.22 8.23
CA ALA A 28 0.65 -1.29 6.81
C ALA A 28 2.18 -1.23 6.59
N GLY A 29 2.64 -1.95 5.56
CA GLY A 29 4.05 -1.98 5.17
C GLY A 29 4.22 -1.98 3.66
N ILE A 30 5.47 -1.80 3.21
CA ILE A 30 5.82 -1.97 1.81
C ILE A 30 5.95 -3.47 1.51
N ALA A 31 5.09 -3.96 0.63
CA ALA A 31 5.09 -5.34 0.15
C ALA A 31 6.13 -5.57 -0.96
N ALA A 32 6.35 -4.55 -1.80
CA ALA A 32 7.28 -4.62 -2.91
C ALA A 32 7.75 -3.22 -3.34
N VAL A 33 9.01 -3.13 -3.77
CA VAL A 33 9.56 -2.00 -4.52
C VAL A 33 9.71 -2.44 -5.97
N ASN A 34 8.77 -2.08 -6.84
CA ASN A 34 8.74 -2.46 -8.25
C ASN A 34 9.64 -1.56 -9.12
N GLY A 35 10.06 -0.41 -8.60
CA GLY A 35 10.97 0.52 -9.27
C GLY A 35 11.16 1.81 -8.46
N PRO A 36 11.98 2.75 -8.96
CA PRO A 36 12.35 3.97 -8.22
C PRO A 36 11.18 4.94 -7.95
N GLN A 37 10.04 4.75 -8.61
CA GLN A 37 8.81 5.54 -8.42
C GLN A 37 7.57 4.62 -8.40
N SER A 38 7.74 3.36 -8.00
CA SER A 38 6.65 2.37 -7.97
C SER A 38 6.85 1.40 -6.82
N VAL A 39 5.99 1.51 -5.81
CA VAL A 39 5.95 0.62 -4.67
C VAL A 39 4.56 0.03 -4.48
N VAL A 40 4.48 -1.08 -3.76
CA VAL A 40 3.22 -1.70 -3.34
C VAL A 40 3.15 -1.66 -1.83
N VAL A 41 2.06 -1.12 -1.31
CA VAL A 41 1.76 -1.10 0.12
C VAL A 41 0.70 -2.17 0.40
N SER A 42 0.89 -2.93 1.48
CA SER A 42 -0.04 -3.96 1.94
C SER A 42 -0.26 -3.88 3.45
N GLY A 43 -1.43 -4.31 3.90
CA GLY A 43 -1.77 -4.34 5.32
C GLY A 43 -3.27 -4.24 5.55
N ALA A 44 -3.67 -3.81 6.74
CA ALA A 44 -5.06 -3.56 7.08
C ALA A 44 -5.71 -2.57 6.10
N GLU A 45 -6.95 -2.84 5.68
CA GLU A 45 -7.63 -2.07 4.64
C GLU A 45 -7.63 -0.55 4.92
N ASP A 46 -7.97 -0.14 6.13
CA ASP A 46 -8.03 1.29 6.49
C ASP A 46 -6.66 1.96 6.46
N ALA A 47 -5.61 1.26 6.92
CA ALA A 47 -4.24 1.78 6.91
C ALA A 47 -3.72 1.97 5.47
N VAL A 48 -3.94 0.97 4.61
CA VAL A 48 -3.55 1.02 3.20
C VAL A 48 -4.36 2.08 2.45
N ALA A 49 -5.66 2.20 2.72
CA ALA A 49 -6.51 3.22 2.12
C ALA A 49 -6.06 4.63 2.50
N GLY A 50 -5.75 4.89 3.77
CA GLY A 50 -5.25 6.20 4.23
C GLY A 50 -3.95 6.62 3.54
N ILE A 51 -3.01 5.70 3.37
CA ILE A 51 -1.78 5.95 2.61
C ILE A 51 -2.12 6.25 1.13
N ALA A 52 -3.01 5.47 0.52
CA ALA A 52 -3.40 5.66 -0.87
C ALA A 52 -4.09 7.00 -1.14
N GLU A 53 -4.95 7.46 -0.22
CA GLU A 53 -5.57 8.79 -0.30
C GLU A 53 -4.54 9.90 -0.16
N THR A 54 -3.63 9.80 0.82
CA THR A 54 -2.56 10.79 1.04
C THR A 54 -1.76 11.05 -0.24
N PHE A 55 -1.34 9.98 -0.92
CA PHE A 55 -0.60 10.09 -2.18
C PHE A 55 -1.47 10.60 -3.33
N ARG A 56 -2.76 10.26 -3.36
CA ARG A 56 -3.70 10.78 -4.36
C ARG A 56 -3.90 12.29 -4.21
N GLU A 57 -4.01 12.79 -2.99
CA GLU A 57 -4.10 14.23 -2.69
C GLU A 57 -2.85 14.99 -3.14
N MET A 58 -1.68 14.33 -3.11
CA MET A 58 -0.42 14.84 -3.68
C MET A 58 -0.34 14.70 -5.22
N GLY A 59 -1.43 14.28 -5.88
CA GLY A 59 -1.49 14.09 -7.33
C GLY A 59 -0.78 12.84 -7.85
N ARG A 60 -0.40 11.90 -6.98
CA ARG A 60 0.25 10.64 -7.36
C ARG A 60 -0.78 9.59 -7.73
N LYS A 61 -0.44 8.73 -8.70
CA LYS A 61 -1.31 7.60 -9.10
C LYS A 61 -1.31 6.51 -8.03
N THR A 62 -2.50 6.03 -7.66
CA THR A 62 -2.69 4.86 -6.80
C THR A 62 -3.66 3.87 -7.43
N SER A 63 -3.42 2.57 -7.26
CA SER A 63 -4.25 1.50 -7.85
C SER A 63 -4.41 0.33 -6.89
N ARG A 64 -5.66 0.03 -6.50
CA ARG A 64 -5.98 -1.13 -5.65
C ARG A 64 -5.74 -2.42 -6.44
N LEU A 65 -4.93 -3.30 -5.89
CA LEU A 65 -4.60 -4.59 -6.49
C LEU A 65 -5.66 -5.62 -6.11
N LYS A 66 -6.13 -6.38 -7.09
CA LYS A 66 -6.95 -7.56 -6.83
C LYS A 66 -6.04 -8.65 -6.31
N VAL A 67 -6.07 -8.87 -5.00
CA VAL A 67 -5.33 -9.94 -4.36
C VAL A 67 -6.28 -10.92 -3.71
N SER A 68 -5.98 -12.21 -3.83
CA SER A 68 -6.80 -13.27 -3.23
C SER A 68 -6.55 -13.39 -1.73
N HIS A 69 -5.42 -12.89 -1.24
CA HIS A 69 -5.03 -12.86 0.17
C HIS A 69 -4.10 -11.66 0.39
N ALA A 70 -4.35 -10.90 1.46
CA ALA A 70 -3.47 -9.90 2.02
C ALA A 70 -3.39 -10.15 3.52
#